data_AF-A0A1C7M4X3-F1
#
_entry.id   AF-A0A1C7M4X3-F1
#
_cell.length_a   1.000
_cell.length_b   1.000
_cell.length_c   1.000
_cell.angle_alpha   90.00
_cell.angle_beta   90.00
_cell.angle_gamma   90.00
#
_symmetry.space_group_name_H-M   'P 1'
#
loop_
_entity.id
_entity.type
_entity.pdbx_description
1 polymer ?
#
loop_
_entity_poly.entity_id
_entity_poly.type
_entity_poly.pdbx_seq_one_letter_code
_entity_poly.pdbx_strand_id
1 'polypeptide(L)'
;MITRSSQRASNTAVAVETAPKVVRTRKGRATAAVATPQVTQVVQRVIRCRRGGLKDIANMPLDIVFEIFMYLDPSDLLHLARTSKDLRTILMNRSSEYVWKASRQQARNLPERPPFLSEPAFANLLFSPHCHKCLQGNIRKVEWDFFVRYCKKCSEKTITHKCGVEAMQLCPDLHPRHVLTSLRDQGMFYHVTEVKDLLRSWRKFSDYEKAAFVKKQKLHVEELRRYASLLRTWDTDKSRQRADELADIKNERLKMIKEYLRKEGWGPELDFWGRDTDRKLLSHEVVRKAVKLTERNWPKVRDTLTPLVEETRERRLKEERETALKSRLYILRNMIIDYKKETPRTVETEFLPRFAEFAFMPEFKALIDVPSSTKVTLDIFLPLRASMPKFIARWQADSKAKLAAIVDKRIGISKDPLNLAIAVFTCSSCKRLLRYPEVVAHRCLRQQGFWLGAALP
;
A
#
# COMPACT_ATOMS: atom_id res chain seq x y z
N MET A 1 -60.27 25.15 -3.90
CA MET A 1 -60.58 26.51 -3.40
C MET A 1 -59.66 27.50 -4.11
N ILE A 2 -60.23 28.59 -4.65
CA ILE A 2 -59.64 29.94 -4.87
C ILE A 2 -58.13 29.97 -5.23
N THR A 3 -57.68 30.03 -6.50
CA THR A 3 -57.81 31.05 -7.58
C THR A 3 -57.14 32.42 -7.34
N ARG A 4 -56.67 33.00 -8.47
CA ARG A 4 -56.10 34.36 -8.69
C ARG A 4 -54.60 34.54 -8.35
N SER A 5 -53.68 35.00 -9.20
CA SER A 5 -53.64 35.81 -10.46
C SER A 5 -53.39 37.32 -10.29
N SER A 6 -52.48 37.83 -11.14
CA SER A 6 -52.50 39.15 -11.81
C SER A 6 -51.62 40.31 -11.27
N GLN A 7 -51.30 41.20 -12.21
CA GLN A 7 -50.71 42.56 -12.13
C GLN A 7 -49.26 42.68 -11.58
N ARG A 8 -48.28 43.30 -12.26
CA ARG A 8 -48.18 44.24 -13.40
C ARG A 8 -48.51 45.73 -13.11
N ALA A 9 -47.50 46.47 -12.65
CA ALA A 9 -47.21 47.91 -12.89
C ALA A 9 -45.83 48.19 -12.22
N SER A 10 -44.79 48.72 -12.85
CA SER A 10 -44.65 50.02 -13.54
C SER A 10 -44.72 51.22 -12.57
N ASN A 11 -43.58 51.83 -12.27
CA ASN A 11 -43.48 53.29 -12.17
C ASN A 11 -42.03 53.81 -12.30
N THR A 12 -41.90 55.01 -12.84
CA THR A 12 -40.66 55.69 -13.25
C THR A 12 -40.50 57.05 -12.59
N ALA A 13 -39.31 57.36 -12.08
CA ALA A 13 -38.72 58.71 -11.88
C ALA A 13 -37.20 58.49 -11.68
N VAL A 14 -36.23 59.06 -12.39
CA VAL A 14 -35.97 60.39 -13.02
C VAL A 14 -35.39 61.43 -12.04
N ALA A 15 -34.11 61.77 -12.29
CA ALA A 15 -33.32 62.92 -11.80
C ALA A 15 -33.04 62.98 -10.27
N VAL A 16 -32.02 63.69 -9.76
CA VAL A 16 -31.15 64.76 -10.31
C VAL A 16 -29.66 64.51 -9.97
N GLU A 17 -28.76 65.16 -10.71
CA GLU A 17 -27.29 65.19 -10.56
C GLU A 17 -26.78 65.75 -9.21
N THR A 18 -25.52 65.44 -8.86
CA THR A 18 -24.52 66.46 -8.46
C THR A 18 -23.10 65.87 -8.42
N ALA A 19 -22.19 66.40 -9.26
CA ALA A 19 -20.75 66.45 -9.00
C ALA A 19 -20.45 67.70 -8.13
N PRO A 20 -19.28 67.94 -7.48
CA PRO A 20 -17.92 67.89 -8.07
C PRO A 20 -16.89 67.28 -7.06
N LYS A 21 -15.55 67.43 -7.07
CA LYS A 21 -14.56 68.29 -7.76
C LYS A 21 -13.30 67.49 -8.15
N VAL A 22 -12.54 68.00 -9.12
CA VAL A 22 -11.16 67.57 -9.44
C VAL A 22 -10.15 68.40 -8.63
N VAL A 23 -9.07 67.77 -8.14
CA VAL A 23 -7.85 68.48 -7.68
C VAL A 23 -6.63 67.88 -8.38
N ARG A 24 -5.80 68.76 -8.98
CA ARG A 24 -4.58 68.43 -9.73
C ARG A 24 -3.37 69.11 -9.09
N THR A 25 -2.38 68.34 -8.61
CA THR A 25 -1.00 68.77 -8.29
C THR A 25 -0.13 67.52 -8.11
N ARG A 26 1.16 67.45 -8.45
CA ARG A 26 2.05 68.23 -9.34
C ARG A 26 3.25 67.31 -9.66
N LYS A 27 3.96 67.48 -10.78
CA LYS A 27 5.16 66.67 -11.10
C LYS A 27 6.34 67.01 -10.16
N GLY A 28 7.02 65.98 -9.65
CA GLY A 28 8.35 66.03 -9.03
C GLY A 28 9.41 65.37 -9.91
N ARG A 29 10.68 65.77 -9.74
CA ARG A 29 11.79 65.48 -10.68
C ARG A 29 12.62 64.26 -10.26
N ALA A 30 13.27 63.62 -11.23
CA ALA A 30 14.00 62.37 -11.07
C ALA A 30 15.37 62.49 -10.36
N THR A 31 15.80 61.39 -9.74
CA THR A 31 17.22 61.03 -9.55
C THR A 31 17.43 59.61 -10.07
N ALA A 32 18.49 59.42 -10.87
CA ALA A 32 18.82 58.12 -11.45
C ALA A 32 19.67 57.30 -10.47
N ALA A 33 19.42 56.00 -10.38
CA ALA A 33 20.29 55.03 -9.73
C ALA A 33 20.57 53.88 -10.71
N VAL A 34 21.82 53.39 -10.69
CA VAL A 34 22.40 52.52 -11.71
C VAL A 34 21.75 51.14 -11.73
N ALA A 35 21.52 50.59 -12.93
CA ALA A 35 20.98 49.26 -13.12
C ALA A 35 22.06 48.17 -13.04
N THR A 36 21.81 47.14 -12.23
CA THR A 36 22.55 45.88 -12.24
C THR A 36 21.64 44.80 -12.84
N PRO A 37 22.08 43.99 -13.82
CA PRO A 37 21.19 43.09 -14.54
C PRO A 37 20.80 41.87 -13.69
N GLN A 38 19.61 41.92 -13.08
CA GLN A 38 18.99 40.71 -12.53
C GLN A 38 18.43 39.86 -13.67
N VAL A 39 18.92 38.62 -13.78
CA VAL A 39 18.37 37.60 -14.67
C VAL A 39 16.96 37.27 -14.20
N THR A 40 15.96 37.86 -14.87
CA THR A 40 14.56 37.52 -14.62
C THR A 40 14.30 36.10 -15.06
N GLN A 41 14.23 35.17 -14.10
CA GLN A 41 13.65 33.86 -14.34
C GLN A 41 12.24 34.07 -14.92
N VAL A 42 11.99 33.49 -16.09
CA VAL A 42 10.67 33.53 -16.73
C VAL A 42 9.72 32.66 -15.91
N VAL A 43 9.08 33.27 -14.91
CA VAL A 43 7.96 32.66 -14.20
C VAL A 43 6.86 32.43 -15.23
N GLN A 44 6.72 31.18 -15.67
CA GLN A 44 5.62 30.76 -16.54
C GLN A 44 4.30 31.10 -15.84
N ARG A 45 3.68 32.20 -16.26
CA ARG A 45 2.37 32.61 -15.76
C ARG A 45 1.40 31.51 -16.15
N VAL A 46 0.83 30.84 -15.15
CA VAL A 46 -0.33 29.96 -15.35
C VAL A 46 -1.46 30.83 -15.90
N ILE A 47 -1.67 30.78 -17.22
CA ILE A 47 -2.76 31.47 -17.88
C ILE A 47 -4.05 30.80 -17.40
N ARG A 48 -4.69 31.40 -16.39
CA ARG A 48 -6.10 31.12 -16.10
C ARG A 48 -6.91 31.55 -17.32
N CYS A 49 -7.24 30.60 -18.19
CA CYS A 49 -8.00 30.83 -19.41
C CYS A 49 -9.26 31.65 -19.09
N ARG A 50 -9.28 32.91 -19.51
CA ARG A 50 -10.46 33.77 -19.39
C ARG A 50 -11.60 33.10 -20.16
N ARG A 51 -12.78 32.98 -19.54
CA ARG A 51 -13.98 32.47 -20.23
C ARG A 51 -14.19 33.30 -21.50
N GLY A 52 -14.14 32.65 -22.66
CA GLY A 52 -14.30 33.29 -23.96
C GLY A 52 -13.03 33.57 -24.76
N GLY A 53 -11.83 33.38 -24.20
CA GLY A 53 -10.56 33.65 -24.91
C GLY A 53 -10.25 32.75 -26.11
N LEU A 54 -11.09 31.74 -26.39
CA LEU A 54 -11.02 30.85 -27.55
C LEU A 54 -12.31 30.89 -28.39
N LYS A 55 -13.20 31.89 -28.20
CA LYS A 55 -14.44 32.00 -28.98
C LYS A 55 -14.18 32.09 -30.48
N ASP A 56 -13.12 32.80 -30.86
CA ASP A 56 -12.80 33.09 -32.26
C ASP A 56 -12.02 31.96 -32.96
N ILE A 57 -11.73 30.84 -32.28
CA ILE A 57 -11.08 29.69 -32.93
C ILE A 57 -11.93 29.08 -34.06
N ALA A 58 -13.26 29.24 -33.97
CA ALA A 58 -14.20 28.84 -35.02
C ALA A 58 -14.31 29.88 -36.17
N ASN A 59 -13.82 31.11 -35.95
CA ASN A 59 -13.81 32.21 -36.92
C ASN A 59 -12.45 32.35 -37.63
N MET A 60 -11.44 31.57 -37.20
CA MET A 60 -10.09 31.57 -37.76
C MET A 60 -10.05 30.77 -39.08
N PRO A 61 -9.16 31.11 -40.05
CA PRO A 61 -9.02 30.34 -41.28
C PRO A 61 -8.78 28.84 -41.00
N LEU A 62 -9.49 27.98 -41.73
CA LEU A 62 -9.52 26.54 -41.47
C LEU A 62 -8.13 25.91 -41.53
N ASP A 63 -7.22 26.42 -42.36
CA ASP A 63 -5.86 25.90 -42.47
C ASP A 63 -5.08 26.00 -41.15
N ILE A 64 -5.19 27.13 -40.45
CA ILE A 64 -4.55 27.35 -39.13
C ILE A 64 -5.23 26.49 -38.05
N VAL A 65 -6.55 26.36 -38.13
CA VAL A 65 -7.34 25.51 -37.23
C VAL A 65 -6.93 24.04 -37.40
N PHE A 66 -6.77 23.58 -38.64
CA PHE A 66 -6.34 22.23 -38.97
C PHE A 66 -4.88 21.98 -38.57
N GLU A 67 -3.97 22.93 -38.78
CA GLU A 67 -2.58 22.85 -38.31
C GLU A 67 -2.54 22.60 -36.79
N ILE A 68 -3.26 23.41 -36.00
CA ILE A 68 -3.37 23.20 -34.55
C ILE A 68 -3.95 21.81 -34.21
N PHE A 69 -4.96 21.37 -34.96
CA PHE A 69 -5.62 20.08 -34.73
C PHE A 69 -4.73 18.88 -35.08
N MET A 70 -3.77 19.01 -35.99
CA MET A 70 -2.80 17.94 -36.28
C MET A 70 -1.86 17.65 -35.09
N TYR A 71 -1.67 18.60 -34.17
CA TYR A 71 -0.88 18.45 -32.95
C TYR A 71 -1.67 17.92 -31.73
N LEU A 72 -2.97 17.64 -31.89
CA LEU A 72 -3.82 17.11 -30.80
C LEU A 72 -3.87 15.58 -30.84
N ASP A 73 -4.03 14.94 -29.68
CA ASP A 73 -4.31 13.51 -29.62
C ASP A 73 -5.69 13.19 -30.25
N PRO A 74 -5.89 12.01 -30.86
CA PRO A 74 -7.18 11.65 -31.46
C PRO A 74 -8.34 11.60 -30.44
N SER A 75 -8.03 11.40 -29.17
CA SER A 75 -8.95 11.55 -28.04
C SER A 75 -9.48 12.99 -27.95
N ASP A 76 -8.59 13.98 -28.08
CA ASP A 76 -8.93 15.39 -27.91
C ASP A 76 -9.66 15.95 -29.13
N LEU A 77 -9.31 15.51 -30.34
CA LEU A 77 -10.12 15.77 -31.54
C LEU A 77 -11.55 15.23 -31.40
N LEU A 78 -11.71 14.02 -30.83
CA LEU A 78 -13.03 13.44 -30.58
C LEU A 78 -13.82 14.22 -29.52
N HIS A 79 -13.17 14.71 -28.47
CA HIS A 79 -13.81 15.57 -27.48
C HIS A 79 -14.17 16.93 -28.08
N LEU A 80 -13.30 17.53 -28.88
CA LEU A 80 -13.52 18.82 -29.54
C LEU A 80 -14.69 18.76 -30.54
N ALA A 81 -14.77 17.69 -31.33
CA ALA A 81 -15.91 17.40 -32.20
C ALA A 81 -17.24 17.10 -31.47
N ARG A 82 -17.24 17.13 -30.12
CA ARG A 82 -18.42 17.02 -29.25
C ARG A 82 -18.75 18.32 -28.50
N THR A 83 -17.89 19.36 -28.53
CA THR A 83 -18.14 20.63 -27.82
C THR A 83 -18.97 21.64 -28.63
N SER A 84 -18.84 21.65 -29.96
CA SER A 84 -19.60 22.55 -30.86
C SER A 84 -20.15 21.82 -32.07
N LYS A 85 -21.28 22.30 -32.60
CA LYS A 85 -21.86 21.85 -33.87
C LYS A 85 -20.94 22.16 -35.05
N ASP A 86 -20.29 23.32 -35.06
CA ASP A 86 -19.46 23.77 -36.18
C ASP A 86 -18.18 22.94 -36.26
N LEU A 87 -17.51 22.78 -35.11
CA LEU A 87 -16.33 21.90 -34.97
C LEU A 87 -16.68 20.44 -35.30
N ARG A 88 -17.89 19.97 -34.95
CA ARG A 88 -18.37 18.66 -35.36
C ARG A 88 -18.52 18.55 -36.88
N THR A 89 -19.13 19.53 -37.53
CA THR A 89 -19.32 19.56 -38.99
C THR A 89 -17.97 19.58 -39.73
N ILE A 90 -17.01 20.36 -39.22
CA ILE A 90 -15.65 20.44 -39.75
C ILE A 90 -14.90 19.10 -39.58
N LEU A 91 -14.79 18.60 -38.33
CA LEU A 91 -13.99 17.42 -37.99
C LEU A 91 -14.61 16.07 -38.39
N MET A 92 -15.90 16.01 -38.69
CA MET A 92 -16.55 14.76 -39.15
C MET A 92 -16.69 14.71 -40.69
N ASN A 93 -16.22 15.74 -41.40
CA ASN A 93 -16.20 15.78 -42.86
C ASN A 93 -14.98 15.01 -43.40
N ARG A 94 -15.17 14.31 -44.53
CA ARG A 94 -14.12 13.58 -45.25
C ARG A 94 -12.94 14.48 -45.65
N SER A 95 -13.18 15.77 -45.92
CA SER A 95 -12.10 16.73 -46.18
C SER A 95 -11.10 16.87 -45.02
N SER A 96 -11.51 16.59 -43.78
CA SER A 96 -10.65 16.65 -42.58
C SER A 96 -9.92 15.32 -42.27
N GLU A 97 -10.06 14.27 -43.08
CA GLU A 97 -9.49 12.94 -42.81
C GLU A 97 -7.96 12.98 -42.60
N TYR A 98 -7.25 13.87 -43.29
CA TYR A 98 -5.81 14.04 -43.14
C TYR A 98 -5.41 14.54 -41.74
N VAL A 99 -6.25 15.38 -41.10
CA VAL A 99 -6.01 15.93 -39.76
C VAL A 99 -6.02 14.82 -38.72
N TRP A 100 -7.01 13.94 -38.79
CA TRP A 100 -7.09 12.76 -37.93
C TRP A 100 -5.95 11.77 -38.17
N LYS A 101 -5.55 11.59 -39.43
CA LYS A 101 -4.41 10.72 -39.79
C LYS A 101 -3.10 11.25 -39.21
N ALA A 102 -2.84 12.55 -39.31
CA ALA A 102 -1.66 13.21 -38.73
C ALA A 102 -1.66 13.09 -37.20
N SER A 103 -2.78 13.43 -36.56
CA SER A 103 -3.01 13.27 -35.11
C SER A 103 -2.73 11.82 -34.63
N ARG A 104 -3.25 10.81 -35.35
CA ARG A 104 -2.97 9.39 -35.03
C ARG A 104 -1.51 9.00 -35.24
N GLN A 105 -0.83 9.55 -36.24
CA GLN A 105 0.59 9.27 -36.51
C GLN A 105 1.52 9.89 -35.46
N GLN A 106 1.15 11.03 -34.88
CA GLN A 106 1.89 11.65 -33.78
C GLN A 106 1.68 10.92 -32.44
N ALA A 107 0.48 10.41 -32.21
CA ALA A 107 0.11 9.72 -30.98
C ALA A 107 0.95 8.44 -30.78
N ARG A 108 1.81 8.45 -29.75
CA ARG A 108 2.78 7.37 -29.49
C ARG A 108 2.09 6.04 -29.20
N ASN A 109 2.67 4.97 -29.73
CA ASN A 109 2.25 3.59 -29.51
C ASN A 109 0.78 3.31 -29.89
N LEU A 110 0.15 4.07 -30.79
CA LEU A 110 -1.17 3.69 -31.30
C LEU A 110 -1.08 2.53 -32.31
N PRO A 111 -2.00 1.57 -32.28
CA PRO A 111 -2.04 0.47 -33.22
C PRO A 111 -2.50 0.94 -34.61
N GLU A 112 -2.19 0.15 -35.64
CA GLU A 112 -2.65 0.37 -37.01
C GLU A 112 -4.20 0.47 -37.06
N ARG A 113 -4.72 1.51 -37.73
CA ARG A 113 -6.16 1.66 -37.94
C ARG A 113 -6.67 0.54 -38.87
N PRO A 114 -7.71 -0.22 -38.49
CA PRO A 114 -8.36 -1.16 -39.40
C PRO A 114 -9.02 -0.44 -40.59
N PRO A 115 -8.82 -0.88 -41.85
CA PRO A 115 -9.18 -0.12 -43.04
C PRO A 115 -10.67 0.20 -43.14
N PHE A 116 -11.51 -0.69 -42.61
CA PHE A 116 -12.97 -0.60 -42.56
C PHE A 116 -13.54 0.37 -41.50
N LEU A 117 -12.71 0.94 -40.61
CA LEU A 117 -13.11 2.00 -39.68
C LEU A 117 -12.60 3.36 -40.16
N SER A 118 -13.43 4.40 -40.23
CA SER A 118 -12.93 5.76 -40.42
C SER A 118 -12.11 6.23 -39.21
N GLU A 119 -11.18 7.18 -39.41
CA GLU A 119 -10.34 7.69 -38.31
C GLU A 119 -11.17 8.18 -37.09
N PRO A 120 -12.28 8.93 -37.24
CA PRO A 120 -13.12 9.33 -36.08
C PRO A 120 -13.85 8.14 -35.41
N ALA A 121 -14.23 7.12 -36.18
CA ALA A 121 -14.87 5.91 -35.64
C ALA A 121 -13.86 5.08 -34.83
N PHE A 122 -12.62 4.99 -35.32
CA PHE A 122 -11.51 4.34 -34.63
C PHE A 122 -11.14 5.09 -33.34
N ALA A 123 -10.96 6.42 -33.39
CA ALA A 123 -10.75 7.23 -32.20
C ALA A 123 -11.89 7.07 -31.17
N ASN A 124 -13.14 7.00 -31.62
CA ASN A 124 -14.28 6.74 -30.75
C ASN A 124 -14.22 5.34 -30.09
N LEU A 125 -13.82 4.29 -30.82
CA LEU A 125 -13.66 2.95 -30.25
C LEU A 125 -12.58 2.94 -29.14
N LEU A 126 -11.41 3.52 -29.43
CA LEU A 126 -10.27 3.55 -28.51
C LEU A 126 -10.54 4.38 -27.24
N PHE A 127 -11.11 5.58 -27.38
CA PHE A 127 -11.09 6.60 -26.32
C PHE A 127 -12.46 6.92 -25.69
N SER A 128 -13.58 6.67 -26.37
CA SER A 128 -14.90 7.02 -25.83
C SER A 128 -15.43 5.97 -24.85
N PRO A 129 -15.73 6.31 -23.58
CA PRO A 129 -16.23 5.35 -22.59
C PRO A 129 -17.75 5.10 -22.68
N HIS A 130 -18.36 5.28 -23.86
CA HIS A 130 -19.82 5.29 -24.06
C HIS A 130 -20.32 4.09 -24.88
N CYS A 131 -21.50 3.59 -24.55
CA CYS A 131 -22.15 2.50 -25.28
C CYS A 131 -22.50 2.94 -26.70
N HIS A 132 -22.02 2.22 -27.72
CA HIS A 132 -22.34 2.52 -29.13
C HIS A 132 -23.84 2.36 -29.48
N LYS A 133 -24.65 1.74 -28.61
CA LYS A 133 -26.09 1.53 -28.82
C LYS A 133 -26.99 2.46 -28.01
N CYS A 134 -26.65 2.77 -26.76
CA CYS A 134 -27.50 3.58 -25.86
C CYS A 134 -26.80 4.78 -25.22
N LEU A 135 -25.55 5.06 -25.59
CA LEU A 135 -24.73 6.16 -25.09
C LEU A 135 -24.48 6.20 -23.56
N GLN A 136 -24.88 5.16 -22.81
CA GLN A 136 -24.53 5.00 -21.39
C GLN A 136 -23.00 5.08 -21.22
N GLY A 137 -22.52 5.92 -20.30
CA GLY A 137 -21.09 6.15 -20.04
C GLY A 137 -20.43 5.16 -19.07
N ASN A 138 -19.14 5.41 -18.78
CA ASN A 138 -18.25 4.64 -17.90
C ASN A 138 -18.11 3.14 -18.24
N ILE A 139 -18.10 2.81 -19.53
CA ILE A 139 -17.85 1.45 -20.02
C ILE A 139 -16.39 1.37 -20.45
N ARG A 140 -15.59 0.53 -19.78
CA ARG A 140 -14.15 0.38 -20.06
C ARG A 140 -13.83 -0.79 -21.00
N LYS A 141 -14.57 -1.90 -20.90
CA LYS A 141 -14.39 -3.06 -21.81
C LYS A 141 -14.76 -2.67 -23.25
N VAL A 142 -13.92 -3.06 -24.20
CA VAL A 142 -14.23 -3.08 -25.64
C VAL A 142 -14.42 -4.55 -26.05
N GLU A 143 -15.39 -4.83 -26.91
CA GLU A 143 -15.50 -6.12 -27.57
C GLU A 143 -14.71 -6.05 -28.88
N TRP A 144 -13.41 -6.31 -28.80
CA TRP A 144 -12.45 -6.05 -29.88
C TRP A 144 -12.73 -6.85 -31.16
N ASP A 145 -13.29 -8.06 -31.09
CA ASP A 145 -13.66 -8.83 -32.29
C ASP A 145 -14.74 -8.12 -33.10
N PHE A 146 -15.71 -7.51 -32.43
CA PHE A 146 -16.84 -6.81 -33.05
C PHE A 146 -16.59 -5.31 -33.27
N PHE A 147 -15.44 -4.77 -32.84
CA PHE A 147 -15.10 -3.34 -32.91
C PHE A 147 -16.17 -2.43 -32.27
N VAL A 148 -16.78 -2.85 -31.16
CA VAL A 148 -17.84 -2.11 -30.46
C VAL A 148 -17.65 -2.06 -28.94
N ARG A 149 -18.27 -1.04 -28.34
CA ARG A 149 -18.38 -0.89 -26.89
C ARG A 149 -19.85 -0.94 -26.48
N TYR A 150 -20.24 -1.92 -25.68
CA TYR A 150 -21.62 -2.07 -25.18
C TYR A 150 -21.68 -2.13 -23.66
N CYS A 151 -22.73 -1.55 -23.07
CA CYS A 151 -23.06 -1.83 -21.67
C CYS A 151 -23.66 -3.24 -21.56
N LYS A 152 -23.65 -3.83 -20.35
CA LYS A 152 -24.19 -5.17 -20.09
C LYS A 152 -25.58 -5.39 -20.70
N LYS A 153 -26.53 -4.48 -20.44
CA LYS A 153 -27.91 -4.51 -20.97
C LYS A 153 -28.01 -4.46 -22.51
N CYS A 154 -27.04 -3.85 -23.18
CA CYS A 154 -27.00 -3.83 -24.65
C CYS A 154 -26.34 -5.10 -25.17
N SER A 155 -25.22 -5.52 -24.58
CA SER A 155 -24.47 -6.74 -24.93
C SER A 155 -25.39 -7.97 -24.92
N GLU A 156 -26.17 -8.17 -23.85
CA GLU A 156 -27.16 -9.24 -23.71
C GLU A 156 -28.24 -9.27 -24.82
N LYS A 157 -28.45 -8.14 -25.52
CA LYS A 157 -29.43 -7.99 -26.61
C LYS A 157 -28.79 -7.97 -28.01
N THR A 158 -27.47 -7.83 -28.11
CA THR A 158 -26.74 -7.72 -29.39
C THR A 158 -25.75 -8.85 -29.62
N ILE A 159 -25.45 -9.66 -28.60
CA ILE A 159 -24.49 -10.76 -28.65
C ILE A 159 -25.20 -12.02 -28.16
N THR A 160 -25.08 -13.13 -28.90
CA THR A 160 -25.83 -14.36 -28.64
C THR A 160 -25.04 -15.62 -29.02
N HIS A 161 -25.24 -16.71 -28.27
CA HIS A 161 -24.72 -18.04 -28.62
C HIS A 161 -25.67 -18.80 -29.56
N LYS A 162 -26.98 -18.52 -29.52
CA LYS A 162 -28.03 -19.34 -30.18
C LYS A 162 -27.87 -19.40 -31.70
N CYS A 163 -27.45 -18.28 -32.29
CA CYS A 163 -27.29 -18.13 -33.73
C CYS A 163 -26.18 -19.01 -34.35
N GLY A 164 -25.27 -19.57 -33.55
CA GLY A 164 -24.30 -20.55 -34.05
C GLY A 164 -24.96 -21.81 -34.60
N VAL A 165 -26.11 -22.21 -34.04
CA VAL A 165 -26.85 -23.43 -34.46
C VAL A 165 -27.55 -23.19 -35.79
N GLU A 166 -28.25 -22.07 -35.93
CA GLU A 166 -28.91 -21.66 -37.18
C GLU A 166 -27.89 -21.49 -38.33
N ALA A 167 -26.70 -20.95 -38.03
CA ALA A 167 -25.62 -20.84 -39.01
C ALA A 167 -24.99 -22.19 -39.37
N MET A 168 -24.87 -23.15 -38.42
CA MET A 168 -24.40 -24.51 -38.72
C MET A 168 -25.35 -25.26 -39.65
N GLN A 169 -26.67 -25.08 -39.51
CA GLN A 169 -27.67 -25.69 -40.39
C GLN A 169 -27.60 -25.20 -41.84
N LEU A 170 -27.05 -24.00 -42.07
CA LEU A 170 -26.96 -23.40 -43.41
C LEU A 170 -25.69 -23.77 -44.18
N CYS A 171 -24.64 -24.22 -43.50
CA CYS A 171 -23.40 -24.69 -44.11
C CYS A 171 -22.81 -25.83 -43.26
N PRO A 172 -23.30 -27.07 -43.44
CA PRO A 172 -22.88 -28.23 -42.63
C PRO A 172 -21.37 -28.45 -42.66
N ASP A 173 -20.75 -28.23 -43.83
CA ASP A 173 -19.31 -28.45 -44.07
C ASP A 173 -18.42 -27.34 -43.49
N LEU A 174 -19.00 -26.30 -42.89
CA LEU A 174 -18.23 -25.16 -42.39
C LEU A 174 -18.73 -24.62 -41.05
N HIS A 175 -17.92 -24.85 -40.02
CA HIS A 175 -18.14 -24.26 -38.70
C HIS A 175 -18.29 -22.72 -38.78
N PRO A 176 -19.40 -22.12 -38.27
CA PRO A 176 -19.71 -20.70 -38.44
C PRO A 176 -18.63 -19.70 -38.04
N ARG A 177 -17.68 -20.07 -37.18
CA ARG A 177 -16.48 -19.26 -36.90
C ARG A 177 -15.70 -18.88 -38.18
N HIS A 178 -15.80 -19.61 -39.27
CA HIS A 178 -15.08 -19.27 -40.50
C HIS A 178 -15.82 -18.23 -41.36
N VAL A 179 -17.08 -17.89 -41.04
CA VAL A 179 -17.91 -16.93 -41.79
C VAL A 179 -18.58 -15.85 -40.92
N LEU A 180 -18.51 -16.00 -39.60
CA LEU A 180 -18.99 -15.01 -38.63
C LEU A 180 -17.88 -14.65 -37.65
N THR A 181 -17.89 -13.38 -37.25
CA THR A 181 -17.11 -12.84 -36.15
C THR A 181 -17.60 -13.43 -34.83
N SER A 182 -16.69 -13.76 -33.90
CA SER A 182 -17.08 -14.38 -32.63
C SER A 182 -16.15 -14.08 -31.46
N LEU A 183 -16.72 -13.93 -30.25
CA LEU A 183 -16.00 -13.63 -29.01
C LEU A 183 -15.29 -14.87 -28.44
N ARG A 184 -14.17 -15.27 -29.04
CA ARG A 184 -13.45 -16.51 -28.70
C ARG A 184 -13.19 -16.70 -27.20
N ASP A 185 -12.87 -15.60 -26.51
CA ASP A 185 -12.50 -15.58 -25.09
C ASP A 185 -13.69 -15.88 -24.14
N GLN A 186 -14.92 -15.91 -24.65
CA GLN A 186 -16.15 -16.17 -23.88
C GLN A 186 -16.98 -17.34 -24.42
N GLY A 187 -16.53 -18.03 -25.46
CA GLY A 187 -17.25 -19.11 -26.15
C GLY A 187 -17.81 -18.68 -27.52
N MET A 188 -18.69 -19.49 -28.10
CA MET A 188 -19.18 -19.26 -29.47
C MET A 188 -20.32 -18.24 -29.52
N PHE A 189 -20.02 -17.00 -29.15
CA PHE A 189 -20.93 -15.85 -29.17
C PHE A 189 -20.75 -15.02 -30.44
N TYR A 190 -21.85 -14.65 -31.08
CA TYR A 190 -21.92 -13.93 -32.36
C TYR A 190 -22.70 -12.62 -32.23
N HIS A 191 -22.45 -11.67 -33.13
CA HIS A 191 -23.22 -10.43 -33.18
C HIS A 191 -24.56 -10.63 -33.89
N VAL A 192 -25.65 -10.24 -33.24
CA VAL A 192 -27.03 -10.52 -33.69
C VAL A 192 -27.35 -9.90 -35.06
N THR A 193 -26.78 -8.75 -35.41
CA THR A 193 -27.04 -8.14 -36.74
C THR A 193 -26.25 -8.85 -37.83
N GLU A 194 -24.96 -9.11 -37.61
CA GLU A 194 -24.10 -9.85 -38.53
C GLU A 194 -24.72 -11.21 -38.92
N VAL A 195 -25.21 -11.96 -37.93
CA VAL A 195 -25.96 -13.19 -38.18
C VAL A 195 -27.19 -12.90 -39.04
N LYS A 196 -28.08 -11.99 -38.62
CA LYS A 196 -29.36 -11.76 -39.31
C LYS A 196 -29.18 -11.32 -40.77
N ASP A 197 -28.15 -10.51 -41.04
CA ASP A 197 -27.84 -10.03 -42.38
C ASP A 197 -27.18 -11.13 -43.23
N LEU A 198 -26.37 -12.01 -42.61
CA LEU A 198 -25.90 -13.26 -43.24
C LEU A 198 -27.06 -14.18 -43.60
N LEU A 199 -27.93 -14.53 -42.64
CA LEU A 199 -29.09 -15.41 -42.85
C LEU A 199 -30.01 -14.89 -43.98
N ARG A 200 -30.23 -13.57 -44.03
CA ARG A 200 -31.06 -12.93 -45.07
C ARG A 200 -30.43 -13.01 -46.46
N SER A 201 -29.12 -12.85 -46.55
CA SER A 201 -28.39 -12.92 -47.82
C SER A 201 -28.23 -14.36 -48.31
N TRP A 202 -27.87 -15.28 -47.41
CA TRP A 202 -27.63 -16.69 -47.71
C TRP A 202 -28.83 -17.41 -48.35
N ARG A 203 -30.05 -17.09 -47.91
CA ARG A 203 -31.29 -17.64 -48.47
C ARG A 203 -31.57 -17.23 -49.93
N LYS A 204 -30.89 -16.19 -50.43
CA LYS A 204 -31.07 -15.68 -51.80
C LYS A 204 -29.99 -16.17 -52.78
N PHE A 205 -28.90 -16.73 -52.27
CA PHE A 205 -27.76 -17.14 -53.08
C PHE A 205 -27.99 -18.52 -53.70
N SER A 206 -27.59 -18.67 -54.96
CA SER A 206 -27.28 -19.96 -55.59
C SER A 206 -26.07 -20.63 -54.91
N ASP A 207 -25.86 -21.93 -55.15
CA ASP A 207 -24.76 -22.66 -54.50
C ASP A 207 -23.37 -22.16 -54.92
N TYR A 208 -23.23 -21.67 -56.16
CA TYR A 208 -22.03 -20.98 -56.63
C TYR A 208 -21.78 -19.68 -55.85
N GLU A 209 -22.81 -18.85 -55.67
CA GLU A 209 -22.73 -17.61 -54.89
C GLU A 209 -22.43 -17.88 -53.41
N LYS A 210 -23.00 -18.93 -52.82
CA LYS A 210 -22.66 -19.36 -51.44
C LYS A 210 -21.17 -19.69 -51.32
N ALA A 211 -20.62 -20.47 -52.25
CA ALA A 211 -19.20 -20.85 -52.23
C ALA A 211 -18.27 -19.62 -52.37
N ALA A 212 -18.58 -18.72 -53.32
CA ALA A 212 -17.86 -17.46 -53.49
C ALA A 212 -17.97 -16.55 -52.26
N PHE A 213 -19.17 -16.42 -51.68
CA PHE A 213 -19.42 -15.65 -50.46
C PHE A 213 -18.63 -16.20 -49.27
N VAL A 214 -18.65 -17.52 -49.04
CA VAL A 214 -17.86 -18.19 -47.99
C VAL A 214 -16.38 -17.85 -48.10
N LYS A 215 -15.81 -17.92 -49.32
CA LYS A 215 -14.40 -17.61 -49.55
C LYS A 215 -14.07 -16.14 -49.21
N LYS A 216 -14.92 -15.20 -49.64
CA LYS A 216 -14.79 -13.77 -49.32
C LYS A 216 -14.91 -13.51 -47.81
N GLN A 217 -15.89 -14.13 -47.17
CA GLN A 217 -16.21 -13.92 -45.76
C GLN A 217 -15.15 -14.52 -44.83
N LYS A 218 -14.52 -15.65 -45.20
CA LYS A 218 -13.34 -16.20 -44.51
C LYS A 218 -12.21 -15.17 -44.41
N LEU A 219 -11.81 -14.61 -45.54
CA LEU A 219 -10.74 -13.59 -45.62
C LEU A 219 -11.09 -12.35 -44.79
N HIS A 220 -12.35 -11.89 -44.85
CA HIS A 220 -12.79 -10.75 -44.06
C HIS A 220 -12.74 -11.02 -42.54
N VAL A 221 -13.24 -12.17 -42.09
CA VAL A 221 -13.20 -12.55 -40.66
C VAL A 221 -11.76 -12.81 -40.17
N GLU A 222 -10.86 -13.26 -41.04
CA GLU A 222 -9.42 -13.38 -40.75
C GLU A 222 -8.74 -12.02 -40.62
N GLU A 223 -9.07 -11.05 -41.49
CA GLU A 223 -8.60 -9.66 -41.36
C GLU A 223 -9.12 -9.00 -40.07
N LEU A 224 -10.42 -9.11 -39.78
CA LEU A 224 -11.04 -8.63 -38.54
C LEU A 224 -10.30 -9.17 -37.30
N ARG A 225 -9.95 -10.46 -37.29
CA ARG A 225 -9.18 -11.09 -36.20
C ARG A 225 -7.77 -10.54 -36.08
N ARG A 226 -7.06 -10.32 -37.19
CA ARG A 226 -5.71 -9.75 -37.17
C ARG A 226 -5.70 -8.41 -36.44
N TYR A 227 -6.63 -7.52 -36.81
CA TYR A 227 -6.77 -6.23 -36.14
C TYR A 227 -7.27 -6.38 -34.69
N ALA A 228 -8.28 -7.21 -34.42
CA ALA A 228 -8.78 -7.43 -33.05
C ALA A 228 -7.70 -7.99 -32.11
N SER A 229 -6.75 -8.79 -32.62
CA SER A 229 -5.59 -9.27 -31.88
C SER A 229 -4.61 -8.13 -31.56
N LEU A 230 -4.23 -7.33 -32.56
CA LEU A 230 -3.35 -6.16 -32.38
C LEU A 230 -3.92 -5.16 -31.35
N LEU A 231 -5.23 -4.90 -31.41
CA LEU A 231 -5.91 -3.98 -30.48
C LEU A 231 -5.98 -4.54 -29.05
N ARG A 232 -6.21 -5.85 -28.86
CA ARG A 232 -6.13 -6.50 -27.54
C ARG A 232 -4.74 -6.39 -26.93
N THR A 233 -3.70 -6.70 -27.70
CA THR A 233 -2.31 -6.62 -27.24
C THR A 233 -1.97 -5.21 -26.80
N TRP A 234 -2.30 -4.21 -27.62
CA TRP A 234 -2.13 -2.80 -27.29
C TRP A 234 -2.87 -2.38 -26.00
N ASP A 235 -4.15 -2.74 -25.85
CA ASP A 235 -4.97 -2.39 -24.68
C ASP A 235 -4.43 -3.05 -23.39
N THR A 236 -3.92 -4.29 -23.53
CA THR A 236 -3.25 -5.04 -22.45
C THR A 236 -1.92 -4.39 -22.06
N ASP A 237 -1.07 -4.06 -23.03
CA ASP A 237 0.26 -3.49 -22.79
C ASP A 237 0.15 -2.06 -22.22
N LYS A 238 -0.80 -1.25 -22.72
CA LYS A 238 -1.15 0.06 -22.15
C LYS A 238 -1.62 -0.06 -20.70
N SER A 239 -2.45 -1.06 -20.40
CA SER A 239 -2.91 -1.34 -19.04
C SER A 239 -1.77 -1.81 -18.13
N ARG A 240 -0.81 -2.60 -18.67
CA ARG A 240 0.39 -3.04 -17.96
C ARG A 240 1.32 -1.85 -17.66
N GLN A 241 1.68 -1.06 -18.66
CA GLN A 241 2.50 0.17 -18.51
C GLN A 241 1.92 1.08 -17.41
N ARG A 242 0.59 1.29 -17.40
CA ARG A 242 -0.04 2.09 -16.36
C ARG A 242 -0.01 1.42 -14.97
N ALA A 243 -0.04 0.10 -14.89
CA ALA A 243 0.13 -0.62 -13.63
C ALA A 243 1.59 -0.52 -13.12
N ASP A 244 2.57 -0.61 -14.03
CA ASP A 244 4.00 -0.50 -13.77
C ASP A 244 4.37 0.91 -13.27
N GLU A 245 3.92 1.97 -13.96
CA GLU A 245 4.05 3.37 -13.50
C GLU A 245 3.51 3.56 -12.06
N LEU A 246 2.36 2.95 -11.75
CA LEU A 246 1.75 3.03 -10.43
C LEU A 246 2.45 2.14 -9.40
N ALA A 247 3.19 1.10 -9.82
CA ALA A 247 4.04 0.30 -8.96
C ALA A 247 5.33 1.06 -8.63
N ASP A 248 5.98 1.69 -9.61
CA ASP A 248 7.18 2.51 -9.42
C ASP A 248 6.93 3.67 -8.45
N ILE A 249 5.81 4.39 -8.60
CA ILE A 249 5.41 5.45 -7.65
C ILE A 249 5.23 4.91 -6.22
N LYS A 250 4.72 3.67 -6.05
CA LYS A 250 4.57 3.04 -4.72
C LYS A 250 5.91 2.57 -4.16
N ASN A 251 6.78 2.02 -5.00
CA ASN A 251 8.11 1.53 -4.62
C ASN A 251 8.99 2.70 -4.15
N GLU A 252 9.03 3.80 -4.91
CA GLU A 252 9.77 5.01 -4.53
C GLU A 252 9.15 5.67 -3.29
N ARG A 253 7.81 5.64 -3.14
CA ARG A 253 7.14 6.08 -1.91
C ARG A 253 7.56 5.24 -0.70
N LEU A 254 7.57 3.92 -0.79
CA LEU A 254 7.99 3.02 0.29
C LEU A 254 9.47 3.25 0.66
N LYS A 255 10.33 3.45 -0.33
CA LYS A 255 11.75 3.79 -0.12
C LYS A 255 11.91 5.10 0.65
N MET A 256 11.26 6.19 0.21
CA MET A 256 11.29 7.47 0.92
C MET A 256 10.73 7.38 2.35
N ILE A 257 9.68 6.58 2.58
CA ILE A 257 9.14 6.34 3.93
C ILE A 257 10.18 5.66 4.82
N LYS A 258 10.89 4.63 4.32
CA LYS A 258 11.99 3.98 5.07
C LYS A 258 13.13 4.96 5.38
N GLU A 259 13.50 5.82 4.43
CA GLU A 259 14.52 6.86 4.64
C GLU A 259 14.11 7.90 5.69
N TYR A 260 12.86 8.38 5.64
CA TYR A 260 12.36 9.37 6.60
C TYR A 260 12.23 8.78 8.02
N LEU A 261 11.73 7.54 8.16
CA LEU A 261 11.71 6.83 9.45
C LEU A 261 13.12 6.67 10.03
N ARG A 262 14.13 6.36 9.20
CA ARG A 262 15.54 6.30 9.64
C ARG A 262 16.06 7.67 10.09
N LYS A 263 15.75 8.75 9.38
CA LYS A 263 16.13 10.12 9.76
C LYS A 263 15.49 10.58 11.08
N GLU A 264 14.27 10.12 11.37
CA GLU A 264 13.58 10.37 12.64
C GLU A 264 14.00 9.39 13.78
N GLY A 265 15.00 8.55 13.55
CA GLY A 265 15.59 7.68 14.59
C GLY A 265 14.97 6.29 14.73
N TRP A 266 14.02 5.90 13.88
CA TRP A 266 13.37 4.58 13.90
C TRP A 266 14.13 3.48 13.16
N GLY A 267 15.39 3.73 12.77
CA GLY A 267 16.23 2.78 12.07
C GLY A 267 16.36 1.41 12.77
N PRO A 268 16.69 1.36 14.07
CA PRO A 268 16.81 0.09 14.80
C PRO A 268 15.52 -0.75 14.81
N GLU A 269 14.35 -0.09 14.80
CA GLU A 269 13.06 -0.78 14.74
C GLU A 269 12.80 -1.40 13.34
N LEU A 270 13.25 -0.76 12.26
CA LEU A 270 13.22 -1.34 10.91
C LEU A 270 14.22 -2.49 10.77
N ASP A 271 15.45 -2.29 11.25
CA ASP A 271 16.50 -3.33 11.19
C ASP A 271 16.11 -4.57 12.00
N PHE A 272 15.42 -4.37 13.14
CA PHE A 272 14.83 -5.45 13.92
C PHE A 272 13.81 -6.28 13.12
N TRP A 273 12.98 -5.67 12.26
CA TRP A 273 12.07 -6.42 11.38
C TRP A 273 12.79 -7.14 10.23
N GLY A 274 13.98 -6.65 9.84
CA GLY A 274 14.79 -7.23 8.77
C GLY A 274 13.99 -7.40 7.47
N ARG A 275 13.89 -8.65 6.99
CA ARG A 275 13.16 -8.99 5.74
C ARG A 275 11.66 -8.68 5.79
N ASP A 276 11.06 -8.60 6.98
CA ASP A 276 9.62 -8.35 7.13
C ASP A 276 9.25 -6.86 7.11
N THR A 277 10.23 -5.96 7.05
CA THR A 277 10.05 -4.49 7.05
C THR A 277 9.01 -4.03 6.03
N ASP A 278 9.20 -4.41 4.77
CA ASP A 278 8.34 -3.95 3.68
C ASP A 278 6.93 -4.53 3.81
N ARG A 279 6.80 -5.79 4.26
CA ARG A 279 5.49 -6.41 4.53
C ARG A 279 4.72 -5.67 5.63
N LYS A 280 5.40 -5.30 6.72
CA LYS A 280 4.78 -4.56 7.83
C LYS A 280 4.35 -3.15 7.40
N LEU A 281 5.24 -2.39 6.76
CA LEU A 281 4.90 -1.04 6.26
C LEU A 281 3.77 -1.07 5.22
N LEU A 282 3.81 -2.00 4.26
CA LEU A 282 2.78 -2.12 3.22
C LEU A 282 1.41 -2.57 3.73
N SER A 283 1.29 -3.06 4.97
CA SER A 283 -0.03 -3.33 5.56
C SER A 283 -0.88 -2.04 5.63
N HIS A 284 -0.25 -0.90 5.92
CA HIS A 284 -0.91 0.40 6.05
C HIS A 284 -1.26 1.03 4.70
N GLU A 285 -2.52 1.48 4.54
CA GLU A 285 -3.01 2.10 3.30
C GLU A 285 -2.23 3.36 2.93
N VAL A 286 -1.79 4.16 3.91
CA VAL A 286 -1.02 5.41 3.67
C VAL A 286 0.33 5.17 2.98
N VAL A 287 0.87 3.96 3.07
CA VAL A 287 2.11 3.52 2.40
C VAL A 287 1.80 3.06 0.97
N ARG A 288 0.72 2.31 0.76
CA ARG A 288 0.32 1.73 -0.55
C ARG A 288 -0.21 2.71 -1.60
N LYS A 289 -0.36 4.01 -1.28
CA LYS A 289 -0.91 5.02 -2.20
C LYS A 289 0.08 5.35 -3.31
N ALA A 290 -0.38 5.30 -4.57
CA ALA A 290 0.40 5.76 -5.74
C ALA A 290 0.40 7.30 -5.84
N VAL A 291 0.99 7.96 -4.84
CA VAL A 291 1.13 9.42 -4.75
C VAL A 291 2.53 9.72 -4.23
N LYS A 292 3.25 10.64 -4.88
CA LYS A 292 4.59 11.06 -4.47
C LYS A 292 4.59 11.53 -3.00
N LEU A 293 5.50 10.99 -2.19
CA LEU A 293 5.73 11.50 -0.84
C LEU A 293 6.36 12.89 -0.94
N THR A 294 5.92 13.81 -0.09
CA THR A 294 6.48 15.16 0.06
C THR A 294 6.48 15.52 1.53
N GLU A 295 7.36 16.43 1.95
CA GLU A 295 7.41 16.91 3.34
C GLU A 295 6.04 17.38 3.86
N ARG A 296 5.22 17.98 2.98
CA ARG A 296 3.84 18.41 3.30
C ARG A 296 2.87 17.26 3.62
N ASN A 297 3.08 16.07 3.04
CA ASN A 297 2.23 14.90 3.27
C ASN A 297 2.88 13.84 4.16
N TRP A 298 4.13 14.04 4.59
CA TRP A 298 4.85 13.18 5.52
C TRP A 298 4.22 13.08 6.91
N PRO A 299 3.82 14.17 7.61
CA PRO A 299 3.30 14.07 8.98
C PRO A 299 2.16 13.07 9.12
N LYS A 300 1.17 13.11 8.22
CA LYS A 300 0.06 12.14 8.22
C LYS A 300 0.51 10.69 8.05
N VAL A 301 1.58 10.44 7.29
CA VAL A 301 2.14 9.08 7.13
C VAL A 301 2.88 8.67 8.40
N ARG A 302 3.74 9.54 8.92
CA ARG A 302 4.46 9.34 10.18
C ARG A 302 3.51 9.02 11.32
N ASP A 303 2.53 9.89 11.58
CA ASP A 303 1.60 9.76 12.71
C ASP A 303 0.74 8.49 12.60
N THR A 304 0.54 7.94 11.40
CA THR A 304 -0.12 6.63 11.19
C THR A 304 0.81 5.44 11.48
N LEU A 305 2.13 5.61 11.32
CA LEU A 305 3.14 4.58 11.52
C LEU A 305 3.79 4.61 12.91
N THR A 306 3.75 5.75 13.61
CA THR A 306 4.31 5.93 14.95
C THR A 306 3.92 4.81 15.93
N PRO A 307 2.63 4.43 16.08
CA PRO A 307 2.26 3.35 17.01
C PRO A 307 2.91 1.99 16.68
N LEU A 308 3.06 1.67 15.38
CA LEU A 308 3.67 0.41 14.92
C LEU A 308 5.18 0.35 15.24
N VAL A 309 5.88 1.48 15.10
CA VAL A 309 7.32 1.54 15.42
C VAL A 309 7.57 1.66 16.93
N GLU A 310 6.67 2.28 17.68
CA GLU A 310 6.70 2.32 19.16
C GLU A 310 6.48 0.93 19.77
N GLU A 311 5.43 0.20 19.38
CA GLU A 311 5.19 -1.19 19.80
C GLU A 311 6.41 -2.09 19.47
N THR A 312 7.03 -1.86 18.31
CA THR A 312 8.24 -2.58 17.91
C THR A 312 9.45 -2.22 18.77
N ARG A 313 9.61 -0.95 19.17
CA ARG A 313 10.67 -0.51 20.08
C ARG A 313 10.53 -1.18 21.44
N GLU A 314 9.34 -1.19 22.02
CA GLU A 314 9.09 -1.85 23.31
C GLU A 314 9.47 -3.34 23.26
N ARG A 315 9.01 -4.05 22.22
CA ARG A 315 9.32 -5.47 22.05
C ARG A 315 10.81 -5.72 21.79
N ARG A 316 11.47 -4.89 20.97
CA ARG A 316 12.93 -4.92 20.74
C ARG A 316 13.70 -4.75 22.06
N LEU A 317 13.38 -3.72 22.84
CA LEU A 317 14.05 -3.43 24.12
C LEU A 317 13.83 -4.57 25.15
N LYS A 318 12.65 -5.19 25.15
CA LYS A 318 12.37 -6.39 25.95
C LYS A 318 13.24 -7.58 25.54
N GLU A 319 13.31 -7.90 24.25
CA GLU A 319 14.13 -9.00 23.73
C GLU A 319 15.64 -8.77 23.97
N GLU A 320 16.11 -7.53 23.81
CA GLU A 320 17.47 -7.11 24.18
C GLU A 320 17.74 -7.29 25.67
N ARG A 321 16.81 -6.85 26.55
CA ARG A 321 16.94 -7.03 28.01
C ARG A 321 16.96 -8.49 28.41
N GLU A 322 16.06 -9.32 27.86
CA GLU A 322 16.04 -10.75 28.12
C GLU A 322 17.34 -11.43 27.67
N THR A 323 17.86 -11.07 26.50
CA THR A 323 19.11 -11.63 25.96
C THR A 323 20.31 -11.24 26.82
N ALA A 324 20.40 -9.97 27.22
CA ALA A 324 21.43 -9.48 28.11
C ALA A 324 21.40 -10.20 29.48
N LEU A 325 20.22 -10.35 30.08
CA LEU A 325 20.04 -11.07 31.34
C LEU A 325 20.41 -12.55 31.20
N LYS A 326 19.94 -13.25 30.16
CA LYS A 326 20.28 -14.67 29.89
C LYS A 326 21.80 -14.86 29.78
N SER A 327 22.49 -13.98 29.06
CA SER A 327 23.95 -14.00 28.91
C SER A 327 24.69 -13.78 30.25
N ARG A 328 24.29 -12.76 31.03
CA ARG A 328 24.89 -12.45 32.35
C ARG A 328 24.68 -13.56 33.37
N LEU A 329 23.47 -14.11 33.42
CA LEU A 329 23.13 -15.25 34.27
C LEU A 329 23.91 -16.51 33.88
N TYR A 330 24.19 -16.71 32.58
CA TYR A 330 25.05 -17.80 32.12
C TYR A 330 26.51 -17.63 32.56
N ILE A 331 27.08 -16.41 32.49
CA ILE A 331 28.42 -16.10 33.03
C ILE A 331 28.49 -16.42 34.54
N LEU A 332 27.53 -15.91 35.33
CA LEU A 332 27.45 -16.19 36.77
C LEU A 332 27.35 -17.70 37.06
N ARG A 333 26.49 -18.41 36.32
CA ARG A 333 26.31 -19.86 36.47
C ARG A 333 27.60 -20.62 36.25
N ASN A 334 28.35 -20.30 35.20
CA ASN A 334 29.62 -20.97 34.91
C ASN A 334 30.68 -20.66 35.98
N MET A 335 30.81 -19.39 36.38
CA MET A 335 31.73 -19.00 37.46
C MET A 335 31.44 -19.74 38.78
N ILE A 336 30.16 -19.91 39.16
CA ILE A 336 29.77 -20.70 40.34
C ILE A 336 30.09 -22.20 40.15
N ILE A 337 29.85 -22.75 38.96
CA ILE A 337 30.18 -24.15 38.64
C ILE A 337 31.67 -24.39 38.78
N ASP A 338 32.50 -23.50 38.24
CA ASP A 338 33.96 -23.66 38.27
C ASP A 338 34.52 -23.51 39.70
N TYR A 339 34.02 -22.56 40.49
CA TYR A 339 34.36 -22.46 41.92
C TYR A 339 34.01 -23.75 42.69
N LYS A 340 32.89 -24.40 42.35
CA LYS A 340 32.49 -25.67 42.95
C LYS A 340 33.29 -26.88 42.45
N LYS A 341 34.00 -26.80 41.32
CA LYS A 341 34.96 -27.84 40.90
C LYS A 341 36.26 -27.77 41.70
N GLU A 342 36.68 -26.55 42.06
CA GLU A 342 37.88 -26.28 42.88
C GLU A 342 37.68 -26.63 44.36
N THR A 343 36.43 -26.80 44.82
CA THR A 343 36.10 -27.20 46.20
C THR A 343 35.94 -28.72 46.30
N PRO A 344 36.66 -29.43 47.18
CA PRO A 344 36.44 -30.85 47.43
C PRO A 344 34.99 -31.15 47.83
N ARG A 345 34.41 -32.23 47.32
CA ARG A 345 33.04 -32.62 47.69
C ARG A 345 33.02 -33.29 49.06
N THR A 346 32.41 -32.61 50.03
CA THR A 346 32.08 -33.15 51.36
C THR A 346 30.58 -33.01 51.64
N VAL A 347 30.11 -33.64 52.72
CA VAL A 347 28.69 -33.54 53.15
C VAL A 347 28.30 -32.08 53.39
N GLU A 348 29.19 -31.27 53.97
CA GLU A 348 29.00 -29.85 54.21
C GLU A 348 28.81 -29.06 52.90
N THR A 349 29.48 -29.48 51.81
CA THR A 349 29.39 -28.79 50.52
C THR A 349 28.05 -28.95 49.79
N GLU A 350 27.26 -29.97 50.10
CA GLU A 350 25.91 -30.16 49.54
C GLU A 350 24.90 -29.11 50.07
N PHE A 351 25.16 -28.57 51.27
CA PHE A 351 24.32 -27.54 51.89
C PHE A 351 24.65 -26.10 51.43
N LEU A 352 25.68 -25.92 50.59
CA LEU A 352 26.08 -24.60 50.05
C LEU A 352 24.97 -23.93 49.19
N PRO A 353 25.00 -22.59 49.04
CA PRO A 353 24.08 -21.88 48.17
C PRO A 353 24.15 -22.40 46.71
N ARG A 354 23.04 -22.36 45.98
CA ARG A 354 23.00 -22.67 44.55
C ARG A 354 22.94 -21.38 43.73
N PHE A 355 22.83 -21.56 42.42
CA PHE A 355 22.84 -20.47 41.44
C PHE A 355 21.84 -19.35 41.76
N ALA A 356 20.62 -19.70 42.14
CA ALA A 356 19.57 -18.71 42.43
C ALA A 356 19.95 -17.85 43.65
N GLU A 357 20.40 -18.47 44.74
CA GLU A 357 20.77 -17.75 45.96
C GLU A 357 21.89 -16.73 45.69
N PHE A 358 22.91 -17.10 44.91
CA PHE A 358 23.94 -16.15 44.46
C PHE A 358 23.37 -15.05 43.56
N ALA A 359 22.55 -15.38 42.56
CA ALA A 359 21.97 -14.41 41.63
C ALA A 359 21.08 -13.35 42.31
N PHE A 360 20.52 -13.65 43.48
CA PHE A 360 19.69 -12.74 44.27
C PHE A 360 20.45 -12.01 45.39
N MET A 361 21.71 -12.35 45.68
CA MET A 361 22.53 -11.55 46.59
C MET A 361 22.78 -10.14 45.99
N PRO A 362 22.72 -9.05 46.79
CA PRO A 362 22.78 -7.69 46.27
C PRO A 362 24.00 -7.40 45.38
N GLU A 363 25.16 -7.95 45.72
CA GLU A 363 26.41 -7.73 45.00
C GLU A 363 26.38 -8.31 43.58
N PHE A 364 25.87 -9.54 43.43
CA PHE A 364 25.74 -10.19 42.12
C PHE A 364 24.56 -9.63 41.33
N LYS A 365 23.44 -9.35 42.00
CA LYS A 365 22.26 -8.72 41.40
C LYS A 365 22.58 -7.36 40.80
N ALA A 366 23.37 -6.54 41.50
CA ALA A 366 23.83 -5.24 41.00
C ALA A 366 24.61 -5.36 39.68
N LEU A 367 25.47 -6.38 39.53
CA LEU A 367 26.19 -6.64 38.27
C LEU A 367 25.31 -7.19 37.15
N ILE A 368 24.28 -7.98 37.48
CA ILE A 368 23.35 -8.55 36.50
C ILE A 368 22.39 -7.49 35.97
N ASP A 369 21.84 -6.64 36.85
CA ASP A 369 20.72 -5.75 36.53
C ASP A 369 21.10 -4.44 35.82
N VAL A 370 22.39 -4.14 35.64
CA VAL A 370 22.90 -2.97 34.88
C VAL A 370 22.20 -2.80 33.51
N PRO A 371 22.17 -1.60 32.90
CA PRO A 371 21.50 -1.37 31.61
C PRO A 371 21.90 -2.37 30.52
N SER A 372 20.98 -2.69 29.59
CA SER A 372 21.22 -3.71 28.55
C SER A 372 22.40 -3.37 27.61
N SER A 373 22.71 -2.08 27.46
CA SER A 373 23.86 -1.56 26.71
C SER A 373 25.22 -1.83 27.37
N THR A 374 25.26 -2.11 28.68
CA THR A 374 26.50 -2.42 29.40
C THR A 374 26.97 -3.84 29.06
N LYS A 375 28.12 -3.97 28.40
CA LYS A 375 28.78 -5.26 28.20
C LYS A 375 29.32 -5.76 29.54
N VAL A 376 28.86 -6.93 29.96
CA VAL A 376 29.30 -7.61 31.18
C VAL A 376 30.10 -8.84 30.79
N THR A 377 31.33 -8.95 31.28
CA THR A 377 32.23 -10.09 31.07
C THR A 377 32.49 -10.83 32.38
N LEU A 378 33.20 -11.97 32.32
CA LEU A 378 33.59 -12.73 33.49
C LEU A 378 34.44 -11.92 34.48
N ASP A 379 35.27 -11.01 33.96
CA ASP A 379 36.24 -10.20 34.73
C ASP A 379 35.56 -9.40 35.85
N ILE A 380 34.37 -8.86 35.57
CA ILE A 380 33.57 -8.08 36.52
C ILE A 380 33.12 -8.93 37.71
N PHE A 381 32.97 -10.25 37.54
CA PHE A 381 32.63 -11.18 38.61
C PHE A 381 33.84 -11.72 39.38
N LEU A 382 35.08 -11.57 38.88
CA LEU A 382 36.27 -12.12 39.55
C LEU A 382 36.51 -11.57 40.98
N PRO A 383 36.32 -10.27 41.28
CA PRO A 383 36.41 -9.78 42.66
C PRO A 383 35.37 -10.41 43.61
N LEU A 384 34.16 -10.68 43.10
CA LEU A 384 33.13 -11.39 43.86
C LEU A 384 33.47 -12.88 44.03
N ARG A 385 34.12 -13.50 43.05
CA ARG A 385 34.64 -14.87 43.15
C ARG A 385 35.70 -14.99 44.24
N ALA A 386 36.64 -14.05 44.33
CA ALA A 386 37.64 -14.04 45.40
C ALA A 386 36.97 -13.90 46.79
N SER A 387 35.85 -13.20 46.87
CA SER A 387 35.06 -13.02 48.10
C SER A 387 34.03 -14.13 48.37
N MET A 388 34.02 -15.21 47.58
CA MET A 388 32.98 -16.26 47.66
C MET A 388 32.83 -16.91 49.05
N PRO A 389 33.90 -17.22 49.81
CA PRO A 389 33.76 -17.74 51.17
C PRO A 389 32.97 -16.81 52.12
N LYS A 390 33.15 -15.49 52.00
CA LYS A 390 32.43 -14.49 52.79
C LYS A 390 30.93 -14.49 52.46
N PHE A 391 30.58 -14.59 51.17
CA PHE A 391 29.18 -14.64 50.74
C PHE A 391 28.49 -15.95 51.15
N ILE A 392 29.20 -17.07 51.07
CA ILE A 392 28.74 -18.38 51.56
C ILE A 392 28.47 -18.32 53.07
N ALA A 393 29.43 -17.84 53.86
CA ALA A 393 29.31 -17.77 55.32
C ALA A 393 28.16 -16.86 55.77
N ARG A 394 28.01 -15.68 55.13
CA ARG A 394 26.86 -14.79 55.37
C ARG A 394 25.53 -15.51 55.09
N TRP A 395 25.38 -16.12 53.92
CA TRP A 395 24.15 -16.82 53.56
C TRP A 395 23.84 -18.02 54.48
N GLN A 396 24.86 -18.76 54.93
CA GLN A 396 24.70 -19.82 55.92
C GLN A 396 24.24 -19.27 57.27
N ALA A 397 24.82 -18.17 57.74
CA ALA A 397 24.40 -17.48 58.97
C ALA A 397 22.95 -16.98 58.87
N ASP A 398 22.60 -16.29 57.78
CA ASP A 398 21.23 -15.80 57.51
C ASP A 398 20.21 -16.94 57.45
N SER A 399 20.58 -18.06 56.81
CA SER A 399 19.72 -19.25 56.71
C SER A 399 19.54 -19.92 58.06
N LYS A 400 20.62 -20.08 58.85
CA LYS A 400 20.56 -20.61 60.22
C LYS A 400 19.70 -19.72 61.11
N ALA A 401 19.88 -18.39 61.06
CA ALA A 401 19.12 -17.44 61.86
C ALA A 401 17.61 -17.48 61.55
N LYS A 402 17.21 -17.50 60.26
CA LYS A 402 15.79 -17.59 59.90
C LYS A 402 15.16 -18.92 60.30
N LEU A 403 15.87 -20.04 60.16
CA LEU A 403 15.38 -21.33 60.63
C LEU A 403 15.29 -21.39 62.16
N ALA A 404 16.28 -20.85 62.87
CA ALA A 404 16.28 -20.78 64.34
C ALA A 404 15.08 -19.96 64.85
N ALA A 405 14.81 -18.79 64.24
CA ALA A 405 13.65 -17.96 64.60
C ALA A 405 12.29 -18.66 64.38
N ILE A 406 12.18 -19.57 63.39
CA ILE A 406 10.95 -20.36 63.18
C ILE A 406 10.74 -21.37 64.32
N VAL A 407 11.82 -21.98 64.83
CA VAL A 407 11.77 -22.94 65.94
C VAL A 407 11.57 -22.22 67.28
N ASP A 408 12.30 -21.13 67.51
CA ASP A 408 12.22 -20.34 68.74
C ASP A 408 10.81 -19.75 68.96
N LYS A 409 10.17 -19.23 67.91
CA LYS A 409 8.75 -18.81 67.93
C LYS A 409 7.76 -19.89 68.40
N ARG A 410 8.13 -21.18 68.36
CA ARG A 410 7.27 -22.32 68.74
C ARG A 410 7.65 -22.97 70.07
N ILE A 411 8.89 -22.82 70.52
CA ILE A 411 9.44 -23.57 71.67
C ILE A 411 10.01 -22.64 72.76
N GLY A 412 10.38 -21.40 72.45
CA GLY A 412 10.89 -20.41 73.40
C GLY A 412 12.26 -20.77 74.01
N ILE A 413 13.16 -21.38 73.22
CA ILE A 413 14.47 -21.86 73.68
C ILE A 413 15.58 -21.12 72.92
N SER A 414 16.28 -20.25 73.66
CA SER A 414 17.26 -19.32 73.09
C SER A 414 18.58 -19.99 72.60
N LYS A 415 19.04 -21.08 73.23
CA LYS A 415 20.39 -21.62 72.96
C LYS A 415 20.36 -22.81 71.98
N ASP A 416 20.76 -22.51 70.74
CA ASP A 416 20.92 -23.44 69.60
C ASP A 416 19.70 -24.34 69.28
N PRO A 417 18.51 -23.76 69.08
CA PRO A 417 17.25 -24.50 68.94
C PRO A 417 17.21 -25.48 67.76
N LEU A 418 18.10 -25.35 66.77
CA LEU A 418 18.15 -26.20 65.57
C LEU A 418 18.77 -27.58 65.80
N ASN A 419 19.57 -27.75 66.86
CA ASN A 419 20.20 -29.03 67.20
C ASN A 419 19.33 -29.91 68.11
N LEU A 420 18.14 -29.43 68.50
CA LEU A 420 17.23 -30.19 69.37
C LEU A 420 16.65 -31.42 68.65
N ALA A 421 16.43 -32.49 69.43
CA ALA A 421 15.79 -33.73 68.96
C ALA A 421 14.40 -33.48 68.32
N ILE A 422 13.72 -32.43 68.76
CA ILE A 422 12.38 -31.99 68.31
C ILE A 422 12.37 -30.95 67.18
N ALA A 423 13.54 -30.44 66.75
CA ALA A 423 13.65 -29.44 65.70
C ALA A 423 13.52 -30.06 64.30
N VAL A 424 12.28 -30.32 63.90
CA VAL A 424 11.92 -30.93 62.61
C VAL A 424 11.02 -29.99 61.81
N PHE A 425 11.35 -29.79 60.54
CA PHE A 425 10.61 -28.95 59.59
C PHE A 425 9.81 -29.81 58.61
N THR A 426 8.52 -29.50 58.43
CA THR A 426 7.68 -30.15 57.43
C THR A 426 7.61 -29.28 56.17
N CYS A 427 8.01 -29.83 55.02
CA CYS A 427 7.89 -29.12 53.75
C CYS A 427 6.41 -28.96 53.36
N SER A 428 5.95 -27.73 53.11
CA SER A 428 4.55 -27.45 52.74
C SER A 428 4.14 -28.11 51.41
N SER A 429 5.05 -28.15 50.42
CA SER A 429 4.81 -28.67 49.08
C SER A 429 4.86 -30.21 49.01
N CYS A 430 5.90 -30.85 49.55
CA CYS A 430 6.10 -32.31 49.43
C CYS A 430 5.89 -33.11 50.73
N LYS A 431 5.51 -32.45 51.82
CA LYS A 431 5.23 -33.04 53.16
C LYS A 431 6.39 -33.79 53.84
N ARG A 432 7.58 -33.85 53.22
CA ARG A 432 8.76 -34.47 53.81
C ARG A 432 9.20 -33.74 55.08
N LEU A 433 9.52 -34.52 56.11
CA LEU A 433 10.19 -34.08 57.34
C LEU A 433 11.69 -33.92 57.10
N LEU A 434 12.25 -32.82 57.60
CA LEU A 434 13.64 -32.38 57.34
C LEU A 434 14.24 -31.80 58.62
N ARG A 435 15.55 -31.98 58.82
CA ARG A 435 16.29 -31.38 59.95
C ARG A 435 17.24 -30.30 59.44
N TYR A 436 17.84 -29.51 60.33
CA TYR A 436 19.03 -28.74 59.97
C TYR A 436 20.24 -29.69 59.87
N PRO A 437 21.14 -29.56 58.88
CA PRO A 437 21.14 -28.63 57.75
C PRO A 437 20.36 -29.09 56.51
N GLU A 438 19.84 -30.33 56.46
CA GLU A 438 19.14 -30.91 55.29
C GLU A 438 18.02 -30.03 54.71
N VAL A 439 17.26 -29.35 55.57
CA VAL A 439 16.19 -28.44 55.19
C VAL A 439 16.70 -27.32 54.26
N VAL A 440 17.93 -26.85 54.44
CA VAL A 440 18.60 -25.85 53.60
C VAL A 440 18.94 -26.40 52.20
N ALA A 441 19.22 -27.70 52.10
CA ALA A 441 19.46 -28.35 50.81
C ALA A 441 18.18 -28.66 50.01
N HIS A 442 17.01 -28.62 50.66
CA HIS A 442 15.78 -29.21 50.16
C HIS A 442 15.26 -28.59 48.84
N ARG A 443 14.84 -29.46 47.91
CA ARG A 443 14.45 -29.05 46.55
C ARG A 443 13.26 -28.08 46.51
N CYS A 444 12.21 -28.31 47.29
CA CYS A 444 11.01 -27.46 47.23
C CYS A 444 11.30 -26.02 47.75
N LEU A 445 12.11 -25.91 48.81
CA LEU A 445 12.61 -24.63 49.35
C LEU A 445 13.34 -23.82 48.27
N ARG A 446 14.08 -24.52 47.40
CA ARG A 446 14.89 -23.98 46.30
C ARG A 446 14.14 -23.80 44.98
N GLN A 447 12.92 -24.34 44.84
CA GLN A 447 12.10 -24.22 43.62
C GLN A 447 10.98 -23.18 43.72
N GLN A 448 10.37 -23.00 44.90
CA GLN A 448 9.24 -22.07 45.07
C GLN A 448 9.67 -20.64 45.40
N GLY A 449 10.96 -20.32 45.33
CA GLY A 449 11.45 -18.96 45.61
C GLY A 449 11.18 -18.48 47.05
N PHE A 450 11.03 -19.39 48.02
CA PHE A 450 10.59 -19.06 49.39
C PHE A 450 11.54 -18.16 50.19
N TRP A 451 12.73 -17.83 49.65
CA TRP A 451 13.65 -16.84 50.20
C TRP A 451 13.49 -15.43 49.59
N LEU A 452 12.61 -15.28 48.59
CA LEU A 452 12.33 -14.05 47.86
C LEU A 452 11.12 -13.30 48.43
N GLY A 453 11.36 -12.50 49.46
CA GLY A 453 10.59 -11.28 49.72
C GLY A 453 9.12 -11.38 50.13
N ALA A 454 8.56 -12.58 50.30
CA ALA A 454 7.21 -12.78 50.81
C ALA A 454 7.22 -13.34 52.25
N ALA A 455 6.25 -12.92 53.05
CA ALA A 455 6.16 -13.27 54.46
C ALA A 455 6.07 -14.79 54.68
N LEU A 456 6.68 -15.25 55.78
CA LEU A 456 6.22 -16.46 56.46
C LEU A 456 4.75 -16.25 56.87
N PRO A 457 3.89 -17.29 56.84
CA PRO A 457 2.66 -17.27 57.63
C PRO A 457 2.99 -17.21 59.13
#